data_AF-A0A5N7XHZ1-F1
#
_entry.id   AF-A0A5N7XHZ1-F1
#
_cell.length_a   1.000
_cell.length_b   1.000
_cell.length_c   1.000
_cell.angle_alpha   90.00
_cell.angle_beta   90.00
_cell.angle_gamma   90.00
#
_symmetry.space_group_name_H-M   'P 1'
#
loop_
_entity.id
_entity.type
_entity.pdbx_description
1 polymer ?
#
loop_
_entity_poly.entity_id
_entity_poly.type
_entity_poly.pdbx_seq_one_letter_code
_entity_poly.pdbx_strand_id
1 'polypeptide(L)'
;MPRSRTALEQAAGKLILRIQQEWMQELGEPAAEDSEQVMNRAHDLLVAASAGRLVQALQQQSIEEFLGREWLRSHPEVLPFVNALTEQLQS
;
A
#
# COMPACT_ATOMS: atom_id res chain seq x y z
N MET A 1 25.30 1.15 5.28
CA MET A 1 25.04 2.41 4.54
C MET A 1 23.54 2.66 4.56
N PRO A 2 23.03 3.83 4.94
CA PRO A 2 21.62 4.12 4.74
C PRO A 2 21.40 4.16 3.23
N ARG A 3 20.65 3.20 2.69
CA ARG A 3 20.14 3.32 1.32
C ARG A 3 19.23 4.56 1.35
N SER A 4 19.56 5.59 0.56
CA SER A 4 18.62 6.69 0.34
C SER A 4 17.36 6.09 -0.24
N ARG A 5 16.27 6.12 0.53
CA ARG A 5 14.98 5.58 0.12
C ARG A 5 14.52 6.31 -1.13
N THR A 6 14.19 5.57 -2.19
CA THR A 6 13.68 6.17 -3.43
C THR A 6 12.35 6.87 -3.15
N ALA A 7 11.95 7.84 -3.98
CA ALA A 7 10.66 8.50 -3.82
C ALA A 7 9.49 7.49 -3.84
N LEU A 8 9.62 6.45 -4.67
CA LEU A 8 8.72 5.29 -4.71
C LEU A 8 8.67 4.54 -3.36
N GLU A 9 9.82 4.21 -2.77
CA GLU A 9 9.89 3.51 -1.48
C GLU A 9 9.33 4.37 -0.33
N GLN A 10 9.51 5.69 -0.41
CA GLN A 10 8.93 6.63 0.56
C GLN A 10 7.41 6.70 0.43
N ALA A 11 6.87 6.76 -0.79
CA ALA A 11 5.43 6.73 -1.04
C ALA A 11 4.80 5.42 -0.56
N ALA A 12 5.43 4.28 -0.86
CA ALA A 12 4.97 2.96 -0.38
C ALA A 12 5.00 2.87 1.15
N GLY A 13 6.03 3.43 1.80
CA GLY A 13 6.11 3.48 3.25
C GLY A 13 5.00 4.33 3.88
N LYS A 14 4.66 5.48 3.29
CA LYS A 14 3.54 6.32 3.77
C LYS A 14 2.19 5.61 3.60
N LEU A 15 2.01 4.88 2.51
CA LEU A 15 0.81 4.09 2.25
C LEU A 15 0.61 3.01 3.32
N ILE A 16 1.64 2.21 3.62
CA ILE A 16 1.55 1.20 4.69
C ILE A 16 1.21 1.85 6.03
N LEU A 17 1.86 2.95 6.39
CA LEU A 17 1.59 3.61 7.67
C LEU A 17 0.12 4.05 7.80
N ARG A 18 -0.50 4.52 6.70
CA ARG A 18 -1.93 4.86 6.71
C ARG A 18 -2.80 3.61 6.84
N ILE A 19 -2.53 2.56 6.08
CA ILE A 19 -3.27 1.28 6.17
C ILE A 19 -3.14 0.68 7.58
N GLN A 20 -1.97 0.78 8.19
CA GLN A 20 -1.73 0.35 9.57
C GLN A 20 -2.61 1.09 10.57
N GLN A 21 -2.84 2.39 10.39
CA GLN A 21 -3.72 3.15 11.27
C GLN A 21 -5.18 2.70 11.15
N GLU A 22 -5.64 2.34 9.95
CA GLU A 22 -6.99 1.81 9.76
C GLU A 22 -7.10 0.42 10.41
N TRP A 23 -6.16 -0.48 10.13
CA TRP A 23 -6.12 -1.81 10.74
C TRP A 23 -6.11 -1.75 12.28
N MET A 24 -5.31 -0.83 12.87
CA MET A 24 -5.29 -0.65 14.33
C MET A 24 -6.63 -0.17 14.90
N GLN A 25 -7.40 0.63 14.15
CA GLN A 25 -8.72 1.09 14.58
C GLN A 25 -9.77 -0.03 14.50
N GLU A 26 -9.59 -0.97 13.58
CA GLU A 26 -10.49 -2.10 13.38
C GLU A 26 -10.13 -3.33 14.23
N LEU A 27 -9.07 -3.28 15.05
CA LEU A 27 -8.67 -4.41 15.90
C LEU A 27 -9.82 -4.88 16.82
N GLY A 28 -10.22 -6.14 16.64
CA GLY A 28 -11.32 -6.75 17.38
C GLY A 28 -12.67 -6.68 16.66
N GLU A 29 -12.76 -5.95 15.55
CA GLU A 29 -13.93 -5.91 14.68
C GLU A 29 -13.86 -7.01 13.61
N PRO A 30 -15.01 -7.47 13.06
CA PRO A 30 -15.02 -8.42 11.95
C PRO A 30 -14.25 -7.92 10.71
N ALA A 31 -14.19 -6.61 10.49
CA ALA A 31 -13.46 -5.98 9.39
C ALA A 31 -11.92 -6.10 9.51
N ALA A 32 -11.40 -6.44 10.69
CA ALA A 32 -9.96 -6.55 10.95
C ALA A 32 -9.26 -7.55 10.02
N GLU A 33 -9.93 -8.63 9.64
CA GLU A 33 -9.38 -9.66 8.75
C GLU A 33 -9.11 -9.11 7.34
N ASP A 34 -10.04 -8.31 6.81
CA ASP A 34 -9.87 -7.66 5.51
C ASP A 34 -8.75 -6.62 5.55
N SER A 35 -8.70 -5.83 6.63
CA SER A 35 -7.60 -4.88 6.87
C SER A 35 -6.25 -5.56 7.03
N GLU A 36 -6.19 -6.72 7.67
CA GLU A 36 -4.95 -7.50 7.79
C GLU A 36 -4.48 -8.01 6.41
N GLN A 37 -5.39 -8.48 5.57
CA GLN A 37 -5.04 -8.87 4.20
C GLN A 37 -4.49 -7.69 3.38
N VAL A 38 -5.14 -6.52 3.47
CA VAL A 38 -4.69 -5.31 2.78
C VAL A 38 -3.34 -4.84 3.31
N MET A 39 -3.13 -4.93 4.63
CA MET A 39 -1.85 -4.65 5.27
C MET A 39 -0.74 -5.56 4.74
N ASN A 40 -0.98 -6.87 4.64
CA ASN A 40 0.01 -7.83 4.12
C ASN A 40 0.39 -7.50 2.68
N ARG A 41 -0.60 -7.21 1.83
CA ARG A 41 -0.36 -6.78 0.44
C ARG A 41 0.40 -5.45 0.39
N ALA A 42 0.08 -4.49 1.27
CA ALA A 42 0.82 -3.24 1.33
C ALA A 42 2.30 -3.46 1.68
N HIS A 43 2.60 -4.40 2.59
CA HIS A 43 3.99 -4.81 2.87
C HIS A 43 4.69 -5.38 1.64
N ASP A 44 4.03 -6.24 0.86
CA ASP A 44 4.57 -6.76 -0.39
C ASP A 44 4.91 -5.63 -1.37
N LEU A 45 4.07 -4.59 -1.46
CA LEU A 45 4.36 -3.40 -2.28
C LEU A 45 5.61 -2.67 -1.79
N LEU A 46 5.81 -2.48 -0.48
CA LEU A 46 7.01 -1.83 0.03
C LEU A 46 8.27 -2.66 -0.23
N VAL A 47 8.20 -3.98 -0.02
CA VAL A 47 9.32 -4.87 -0.32
C VAL A 47 9.67 -4.80 -1.81
N ALA A 48 8.67 -4.85 -2.69
CA ALA A 48 8.87 -4.72 -4.13
C ALA A 48 9.40 -3.34 -4.54
N ALA A 49 8.91 -2.25 -3.93
CA ALA A 49 9.39 -0.89 -4.17
C ALA A 49 10.85 -0.72 -3.73
N SER A 50 11.21 -1.25 -2.55
CA SER A 50 12.58 -1.26 -2.03
C SER A 50 13.53 -2.08 -2.92
N ALA A 51 13.02 -3.14 -3.54
CA ALA A 51 13.76 -3.97 -4.50
C ALA A 51 13.79 -3.39 -5.93
N GLY A 52 13.06 -2.30 -6.22
CA GLY A 52 12.93 -1.75 -7.58
C GLY A 52 12.14 -2.65 -8.54
N ARG A 53 11.26 -3.52 -8.02
CA ARG A 53 10.48 -4.53 -8.78
C ARG A 53 8.97 -4.31 -8.67
N LEU A 54 8.52 -3.13 -8.28
CA LEU A 54 7.09 -2.86 -8.03
C LEU A 54 6.21 -3.18 -9.24
N VAL A 55 6.62 -2.77 -10.45
CA VAL A 55 5.88 -3.07 -11.70
C VAL A 55 5.75 -4.58 -11.94
N GLN A 56 6.78 -5.36 -11.61
CA GLN A 56 6.77 -6.82 -11.75
C GLN A 56 5.85 -7.47 -10.71
N ALA A 57 5.89 -6.97 -9.47
CA ALA A 57 5.04 -7.46 -8.38
C ALA A 57 3.55 -7.20 -8.64
N LEU A 58 3.22 -6.07 -9.26
CA LEU A 58 1.84 -5.72 -9.62
C LEU A 58 1.26 -6.55 -10.76
N GLN A 59 2.06 -7.26 -11.57
CA GLN A 59 1.59 -8.14 -12.64
C GLN A 59 0.50 -7.53 -13.57
N GLN A 60 0.67 -6.26 -13.99
CA GLN A 60 -0.30 -5.48 -14.78
C GLN A 60 -1.55 -5.00 -14.04
N GLN A 61 -1.69 -5.28 -12.75
CA GLN A 61 -2.75 -4.74 -11.90
C GLN A 61 -2.44 -3.30 -11.47
N SER A 62 -3.47 -2.49 -11.26
CA SER A 62 -3.32 -1.22 -10.55
C SER A 62 -3.03 -1.45 -9.06
N ILE A 63 -2.46 -0.44 -8.39
CA ILE A 63 -2.23 -0.52 -6.93
C ILE A 63 -3.56 -0.73 -6.18
N GLU A 64 -4.66 -0.15 -6.66
CA GLU A 64 -5.99 -0.34 -6.08
C GLU A 64 -6.50 -1.79 -6.24
N GLU A 65 -6.27 -2.39 -7.41
CA GLU A 65 -6.61 -3.79 -7.68
C GLU A 65 -5.78 -4.73 -6.82
N PHE A 66 -4.49 -4.44 -6.70
CA PHE A 66 -3.57 -5.22 -5.89
C PHE A 66 -3.96 -5.18 -4.41
N LEU A 67 -4.21 -4.00 -3.84
CA LEU A 67 -4.59 -3.87 -2.43
C LEU A 67 -5.99 -4.45 -2.16
N GLY A 68 -6.94 -4.19 -3.04
CA GLY A 68 -8.33 -4.59 -2.89
C GLY A 68 -9.27 -3.38 -2.98
N ARG A 69 -9.94 -3.24 -4.12
CA ARG A 69 -10.83 -2.09 -4.41
C ARG A 69 -11.97 -1.95 -3.40
N GLU A 70 -12.49 -3.06 -2.88
CA GLU A 70 -13.61 -3.03 -1.95
C GLU A 70 -13.22 -2.40 -0.62
N TRP A 71 -12.10 -2.85 -0.05
CA TRP A 71 -11.57 -2.27 1.18
C TRP A 71 -11.23 -0.78 1.02
N LEU A 72 -10.65 -0.38 -0.12
CA LEU A 72 -10.34 1.03 -0.41
C LEU A 72 -11.60 1.92 -0.53
N ARG A 73 -12.74 1.37 -0.96
CA ARG A 73 -14.02 2.12 -0.97
C ARG A 73 -14.51 2.39 0.44
N SER A 74 -14.29 1.48 1.38
CA SER A 74 -14.62 1.66 2.80
C SER A 74 -13.62 2.58 3.50
N HIS A 75 -12.42 2.77 2.95
CA HIS A 75 -11.32 3.56 3.52
C HIS A 75 -10.84 4.68 2.57
N PRO A 76 -11.69 5.68 2.26
CA PRO A 76 -11.37 6.73 1.29
C PRO A 76 -10.15 7.58 1.69
N GLU A 77 -9.87 7.68 2.98
CA GLU A 77 -8.70 8.37 3.54
C GLU A 77 -7.36 7.76 3.13
N VAL A 78 -7.36 6.53 2.59
CA VAL A 78 -6.16 5.84 2.07
C VAL A 78 -5.88 6.21 0.62
N LEU A 79 -6.90 6.63 -0.15
CA LEU A 79 -6.78 6.92 -1.59
C LEU A 79 -5.72 7.98 -1.93
N PRO A 80 -5.53 9.07 -1.17
CA PRO A 80 -4.45 10.02 -1.45
C PRO A 80 -3.05 9.37 -1.45
N PHE A 81 -2.83 8.35 -0.63
CA PHE A 81 -1.56 7.64 -0.54
C PHE A 81 -1.38 6.64 -1.70
N VAL A 82 -2.47 6.03 -2.15
CA VAL A 82 -2.47 5.18 -3.35
C VAL A 82 -2.16 6.01 -4.60
N ASN A 83 -2.78 7.19 -4.73
CA ASN A 83 -2.51 8.11 -5.84
C ASN A 83 -1.06 8.59 -5.82
N ALA A 84 -0.54 9.00 -4.67
CA ALA A 84 0.85 9.40 -4.53
C ALA A 84 1.83 8.29 -4.93
N LEU A 85 1.56 7.02 -4.57
CA LEU A 85 2.39 5.90 -5.00
C LEU A 85 2.28 5.66 -6.52
N THR A 86 1.09 5.79 -7.09
CA THR A 86 0.83 5.63 -8.53
C THR A 86 1.58 6.69 -9.34
N GLU A 87 1.56 7.95 -8.90
CA GLU A 87 2.31 9.05 -9.53
C GLU A 87 3.83 8.76 -9.56
N GLN A 88 4.37 8.22 -8.46
CA GLN A 88 5.79 7.82 -8.41
C GLN A 88 6.14 6.65 -9.32
N LEU A 89 5.17 5.81 -9.70
CA LEU A 89 5.37 4.69 -10.62
C LEU A 89 5.40 5.13 -12.09
N GLN A 90 4.77 6.27 -12.39
CA GLN A 90 4.65 6.84 -13.74
C GLN A 90 5.73 7.90 -14.05
N SER A 91 6.48 8.34 -13.04
CA SER A 91 7.58 9.31 -13.18
C SER A 91 8.90 8.65 -13.57
#